data_AF-A0A952RJD2-F1
#
_entry.id   AF-A0A952RJD2-F1
#
_cell.length_a   1.000
_cell.length_b   1.000
_cell.length_c   1.000
_cell.angle_alpha   90.00
_cell.angle_beta   90.00
_cell.angle_gamma   90.00
#
_symmetry.space_group_name_H-M   'P 1'
#
loop_
_entity.id
_entity.type
_entity.pdbx_description
1 polymer ?
#
loop_
_entity_poly.entity_id
_entity_poly.type
_entity_poly.pdbx_seq_one_letter_code
_entity_poly.pdbx_strand_id
1 'polypeptide(L)'
;MKKTFAFGSTVLVLAAVACSDDHDHAAAPPDLTVTISGEGNALTGFAFPPSSDNDIAFVDGWDVKFDRILVTVDSITLSDNPDLSPTDQAQTGAVVARASGPWAVDMTKPGAVSNIRPQLRAQANDHDHDHDHDHDHDHGHAHTLEAEGKDPNAQTLARFGSLDGNAAFDPATRYAFGFDIVTATAGAEHTNLDGPADADYAEMVAKGLSVLYVGTATFKGVDCKSSNPEYAWEALPTTVRFRLGFKSPTTYRNCQNTDLRGKPFDGEEAQRGVQVRESGATVAQITLHVDHPFWNTVDHDASELFFDQMAVAANADGVLVSDDLETLDFTSFKDKAGAALPWRSCIASKPPKQGTRAFDSGSVAVNPSAPATQALRNYSDYVRYQQSTQGHLNADGLCAIARNFEAPR
;
A
#
# COMPACT_ATOMS: atom_id res chain seq x y z
N MET A 1 -83.76 31.97 18.86
CA MET A 1 -82.29 31.84 18.67
C MET A 1 -81.77 30.77 19.62
N LYS A 2 -80.98 29.83 19.07
CA LYS A 2 -80.05 28.87 19.70
C LYS A 2 -80.53 28.02 20.90
N LYS A 3 -80.72 26.71 20.65
CA LYS A 3 -80.82 25.65 21.66
C LYS A 3 -79.43 25.07 21.94
N THR A 4 -79.07 25.03 23.22
CA THR A 4 -78.00 24.24 23.81
C THR A 4 -78.54 22.86 24.15
N PHE A 5 -77.79 21.78 23.89
CA PHE A 5 -77.86 20.56 24.68
C PHE A 5 -76.50 19.87 24.66
N ALA A 6 -75.99 19.60 25.85
CA ALA A 6 -74.78 18.83 26.13
C ALA A 6 -75.07 17.33 25.99
N PHE A 7 -74.09 16.58 25.49
CA PHE A 7 -74.05 15.12 25.63
C PHE A 7 -72.66 14.70 26.12
N GLY A 8 -72.68 13.82 27.12
CA GLY A 8 -71.53 13.44 27.93
C GLY A 8 -70.62 12.39 27.30
N SER A 9 -69.42 12.35 27.85
CA SER A 9 -68.32 11.44 27.56
C SER A 9 -68.65 9.99 27.90
N THR A 10 -68.31 9.09 26.97
CA THR A 10 -68.05 7.68 27.26
C THR A 10 -66.59 7.42 26.91
N VAL A 11 -65.78 7.09 27.93
CA VAL A 11 -64.38 6.69 27.79
C VAL A 11 -64.34 5.22 27.40
N LEU A 12 -63.79 4.93 26.22
CA LEU A 12 -63.53 3.58 25.73
C LEU A 12 -62.03 3.31 25.85
N VAL A 13 -61.64 2.44 26.78
CA VAL A 13 -60.26 1.96 26.92
C VAL A 13 -60.06 0.82 25.92
N LEU A 14 -59.35 1.07 24.82
CA LEU A 14 -58.83 0.03 23.94
C LEU A 14 -57.50 -0.48 24.51
N ALA A 15 -57.45 -1.75 24.87
CA ALA A 15 -56.19 -2.47 25.11
C ALA A 15 -55.54 -2.76 23.75
N ALA A 16 -54.43 -2.07 23.45
CA ALA A 16 -53.58 -2.38 22.32
C ALA A 16 -52.72 -3.61 22.67
N VAL A 17 -52.97 -4.73 22.00
CA VAL A 17 -52.05 -5.87 21.95
C VAL A 17 -50.87 -5.44 21.07
N ALA A 18 -49.73 -5.13 21.69
CA ALA A 18 -48.48 -4.92 20.99
C ALA A 18 -47.96 -6.28 20.54
N CYS A 19 -48.21 -6.65 19.29
CA CYS A 19 -47.41 -7.65 18.61
C CYS A 19 -46.01 -7.06 18.47
N SER A 20 -45.01 -7.69 19.10
CA SER A 20 -43.62 -7.44 18.76
C SER A 20 -43.43 -7.93 17.32
N ASP A 21 -43.33 -6.99 16.38
CA ASP A 21 -42.80 -7.29 15.07
C ASP A 21 -41.36 -7.78 15.29
N ASP A 22 -41.19 -9.10 15.33
CA ASP A 22 -39.90 -9.74 15.03
C ASP A 22 -39.55 -9.26 13.62
N HIS A 23 -38.79 -8.17 13.55
CA HIS A 23 -38.18 -7.72 12.32
C HIS A 23 -37.14 -8.78 11.96
N ASP A 24 -37.59 -9.79 11.22
CA ASP A 24 -36.75 -10.63 10.37
C ASP A 24 -35.97 -9.67 9.46
N HIS A 25 -34.83 -9.19 9.95
CA HIS A 25 -33.86 -8.48 9.14
C HIS A 25 -33.29 -9.51 8.19
N ALA A 26 -33.95 -9.66 7.03
CA ALA A 26 -33.43 -10.44 5.92
C ALA A 26 -31.96 -10.04 5.76
N ALA A 27 -31.06 -11.04 5.85
CA ALA A 27 -29.64 -10.80 5.76
C ALA A 27 -29.37 -10.01 4.48
N ALA A 28 -28.61 -8.91 4.60
CA ALA A 28 -28.22 -8.14 3.43
C ALA A 28 -27.51 -9.07 2.45
N PRO A 29 -27.79 -8.96 1.14
CA PRO A 29 -27.13 -9.80 0.15
C PRO A 29 -25.60 -9.61 0.21
N PRO A 30 -24.81 -10.65 -0.06
CA PRO A 30 -23.36 -10.55 -0.09
C PRO A 30 -22.89 -9.44 -1.02
N ASP A 31 -21.97 -8.62 -0.55
CA ASP A 31 -21.35 -7.56 -1.31
C ASP A 31 -19.83 -7.50 -1.07
N LEU A 32 -19.16 -6.77 -1.96
CA LEU A 32 -17.74 -6.48 -1.84
C LEU A 32 -17.52 -4.97 -1.95
N THR A 33 -16.95 -4.38 -0.92
CA THR A 33 -16.43 -3.01 -0.97
C THR A 33 -14.93 -3.07 -1.21
N VAL A 34 -14.45 -2.25 -2.14
CA VAL A 34 -13.02 -2.09 -2.41
C VAL A 34 -12.55 -0.76 -1.89
N THR A 35 -11.53 -0.80 -1.03
CA THR A 35 -10.88 0.37 -0.45
C THR A 35 -9.41 0.44 -0.86
N ILE A 36 -8.76 1.58 -0.61
CA ILE A 36 -7.32 1.76 -0.78
C ILE A 36 -6.71 2.50 0.40
N SER A 37 -5.50 2.13 0.81
CA SER A 37 -4.69 2.87 1.78
C SER A 37 -3.21 2.82 1.39
N GLY A 38 -2.43 3.81 1.85
CA GLY A 38 -0.96 3.77 1.83
C GLY A 38 -0.36 3.16 3.10
N GLU A 39 -1.15 2.38 3.85
CA GLU A 39 -0.83 1.87 5.18
C GLU A 39 -0.66 3.00 6.23
N GLY A 40 -0.37 2.64 7.49
CA GLY A 40 -0.09 3.61 8.55
C GLY A 40 1.10 4.53 8.19
N ASN A 41 2.09 4.00 7.48
CA ASN A 41 3.31 4.71 7.11
C ASN A 41 3.07 5.86 6.11
N ALA A 42 2.04 5.80 5.26
CA ALA A 42 1.66 6.96 4.45
C ALA A 42 1.15 8.13 5.29
N LEU A 43 0.48 7.86 6.42
CA LEU A 43 -0.08 8.87 7.31
C LEU A 43 0.99 9.43 8.27
N THR A 44 1.85 8.56 8.81
CA THR A 44 2.78 8.93 9.88
C THR A 44 4.20 9.17 9.38
N GLY A 45 4.55 8.65 8.22
CA GLY A 45 5.93 8.53 7.76
C GLY A 45 6.73 7.49 8.55
N PHE A 46 8.04 7.51 8.35
CA PHE A 46 9.01 6.64 9.02
C PHE A 46 9.76 7.45 10.06
N ALA A 47 9.37 7.30 11.33
CA ALA A 47 9.97 8.02 12.43
C ALA A 47 11.40 7.54 12.71
N PHE A 48 12.30 8.48 13.04
CA PHE A 48 13.61 8.16 13.59
C PHE A 48 13.89 8.92 14.90
N PRO A 49 14.41 8.27 15.96
CA PRO A 49 14.61 6.83 16.08
C PRO A 49 13.28 6.05 16.02
N PRO A 50 13.30 4.76 15.63
CA PRO A 50 12.11 3.93 15.69
C PRO A 50 11.59 3.81 17.14
N SER A 51 10.28 3.62 17.32
CA SER A 51 9.70 3.50 18.66
C SER A 51 9.96 2.11 19.27
N SER A 52 10.14 1.10 18.42
CA SER A 52 10.54 -0.26 18.78
C SER A 52 11.56 -0.83 17.78
N ASP A 53 12.28 -1.90 18.16
CA ASP A 53 13.25 -2.56 17.27
C ASP A 53 12.59 -3.20 16.02
N ASN A 54 11.28 -3.40 16.05
CA ASN A 54 10.50 -3.99 14.96
C ASN A 54 9.88 -2.94 14.04
N ASP A 55 9.90 -1.66 14.42
CA ASP A 55 9.34 -0.60 13.58
C ASP A 55 10.22 -0.41 12.34
N ILE A 56 9.58 -0.25 11.19
CA ILE A 56 10.26 0.09 9.95
C ILE A 56 10.85 1.49 10.08
N ALA A 57 12.16 1.62 9.86
CA ALA A 57 12.87 2.89 9.90
C ALA A 57 14.05 2.90 8.93
N PHE A 58 14.45 4.12 8.52
CA PHE A 58 15.67 4.34 7.76
C PHE A 58 16.89 4.04 8.61
N VAL A 59 17.60 2.98 8.25
CA VAL A 59 18.73 2.45 9.02
C VAL A 59 19.85 3.49 9.12
N ASP A 60 19.97 4.38 8.13
CA ASP A 60 20.93 5.48 8.10
C ASP A 60 20.48 6.76 8.80
N GLY A 61 19.43 6.71 9.63
CA GLY A 61 19.12 7.74 10.63
C GLY A 61 18.18 8.85 10.17
N TRP A 62 17.38 8.61 9.14
CA TRP A 62 16.47 9.60 8.58
C TRP A 62 15.05 9.45 9.08
N ASP A 63 14.47 10.57 9.50
CA ASP A 63 13.03 10.71 9.75
C ASP A 63 12.38 11.19 8.46
N VAL A 64 11.50 10.38 7.87
CA VAL A 64 10.87 10.68 6.58
C VAL A 64 9.38 10.89 6.80
N LYS A 65 8.87 12.04 6.36
CA LYS A 65 7.44 12.37 6.42
C LYS A 65 6.92 12.70 5.04
N PHE A 66 5.72 12.21 4.74
CA PHE A 66 5.03 12.52 3.51
C PHE A 66 4.05 13.66 3.74
N ASP A 67 4.12 14.67 2.88
CA ASP A 67 3.14 15.73 2.80
C ASP A 67 1.98 15.30 1.89
N ARG A 68 2.28 14.56 0.81
CA ARG A 68 1.32 13.99 -0.13
C ARG A 68 1.85 12.71 -0.76
N ILE A 69 0.93 11.79 -1.00
CA ILE A 69 1.17 10.61 -1.81
C ILE A 69 -0.03 10.42 -2.71
N LEU A 70 0.13 10.79 -3.99
CA LEU A 70 -0.95 10.75 -4.95
C LEU A 70 -0.81 9.54 -5.86
N VAL A 71 -1.91 8.81 -6.08
CA VAL A 71 -1.99 7.66 -6.98
C VAL A 71 -3.23 7.79 -7.87
N THR A 72 -3.13 7.34 -9.12
CA THR A 72 -4.30 7.12 -9.98
C THR A 72 -4.58 5.64 -10.14
N VAL A 73 -5.72 5.20 -9.63
CA VAL A 73 -6.18 3.80 -9.69
C VAL A 73 -7.27 3.65 -10.72
N ASP A 74 -7.30 2.54 -11.45
CA ASP A 74 -8.35 2.22 -12.41
C ASP A 74 -8.59 0.71 -12.47
N SER A 75 -9.62 0.30 -13.21
CA SER A 75 -9.86 -1.07 -13.66
C SER A 75 -9.76 -2.12 -12.56
N ILE A 76 -10.53 -1.95 -11.48
CA ILE A 76 -10.67 -2.97 -10.45
C ILE A 76 -11.50 -4.13 -11.04
N THR A 77 -10.93 -5.33 -11.07
CA THR A 77 -11.54 -6.50 -11.69
C THR A 77 -11.69 -7.66 -10.72
N LEU A 78 -12.81 -8.37 -10.86
CA LEU A 78 -13.01 -9.72 -10.34
C LEU A 78 -13.02 -10.69 -11.52
N SER A 79 -12.20 -11.73 -11.46
CA SER A 79 -12.19 -12.80 -12.48
C SER A 79 -12.48 -14.17 -11.85
N ASP A 80 -13.03 -15.08 -12.63
CA ASP A 80 -13.22 -16.46 -12.21
C ASP A 80 -11.89 -17.18 -11.97
N ASN A 81 -11.94 -18.24 -11.17
CA ASN A 81 -10.85 -19.22 -11.02
C ASN A 81 -9.46 -18.59 -10.76
N PRO A 82 -9.21 -18.03 -9.57
CA PRO A 82 -7.89 -17.51 -9.17
C PRO A 82 -6.78 -18.58 -9.18
N ASP A 83 -7.17 -19.85 -9.18
CA ASP A 83 -6.26 -21.00 -9.12
C ASP A 83 -6.08 -21.66 -10.50
N LEU A 84 -6.42 -20.96 -11.60
CA LEU A 84 -6.37 -21.52 -12.96
C LEU A 84 -5.01 -22.16 -13.28
N SER A 85 -3.92 -21.55 -12.82
CA SER A 85 -2.57 -22.10 -12.93
C SER A 85 -1.87 -22.10 -11.57
N PRO A 86 -1.56 -23.27 -10.99
CA PRO A 86 -0.80 -23.35 -9.73
C PRO A 86 0.57 -22.67 -9.78
N THR A 87 1.23 -22.65 -10.94
CA THR A 87 2.61 -22.15 -11.09
C THR A 87 2.71 -20.78 -11.75
N ASP A 88 1.57 -20.17 -12.11
CA ASP A 88 1.54 -18.84 -12.73
C ASP A 88 0.39 -18.03 -12.14
N GLN A 89 0.73 -17.19 -11.16
CA GLN A 89 -0.23 -16.33 -10.47
C GLN A 89 -0.97 -15.40 -11.44
N ALA A 90 -0.39 -15.02 -12.59
CA ALA A 90 -1.04 -14.07 -13.50
C ALA A 90 -2.25 -14.67 -14.26
N GLN A 91 -2.42 -15.99 -14.25
CA GLN A 91 -3.50 -16.66 -14.99
C GLN A 91 -4.77 -16.78 -14.16
N THR A 92 -5.87 -16.32 -14.74
CA THR A 92 -7.23 -16.35 -14.18
C THR A 92 -8.24 -16.70 -15.26
N GLY A 93 -9.46 -17.02 -14.87
CA GLY A 93 -10.60 -17.18 -15.77
C GLY A 93 -11.10 -15.86 -16.37
N ALA A 94 -12.35 -15.86 -16.82
CA ALA A 94 -12.97 -14.67 -17.39
C ALA A 94 -13.20 -13.59 -16.33
N VAL A 95 -13.11 -12.31 -16.72
CA VAL A 95 -13.58 -11.20 -15.87
C VAL A 95 -15.08 -11.33 -15.72
N VAL A 96 -15.55 -11.33 -14.47
CA VAL A 96 -16.97 -11.46 -14.08
C VAL A 96 -17.52 -10.24 -13.38
N ALA A 97 -16.67 -9.28 -13.01
CA ALA A 97 -17.11 -7.94 -12.62
C ALA A 97 -15.97 -6.94 -12.84
N ARG A 98 -16.32 -5.70 -13.17
CA ARG A 98 -15.36 -4.60 -13.26
C ARG A 98 -15.94 -3.30 -12.71
N ALA A 99 -15.16 -2.61 -11.89
CA ALA A 99 -15.36 -1.20 -11.59
C ALA A 99 -14.32 -0.38 -12.37
N SER A 100 -14.78 0.58 -13.16
CA SER A 100 -13.91 1.44 -13.96
C SER A 100 -13.82 2.81 -13.29
N GLY A 101 -12.60 3.29 -13.09
CA GLY A 101 -12.30 4.65 -12.65
C GLY A 101 -12.05 5.56 -13.86
N PRO A 102 -10.96 6.35 -13.88
CA PRO A 102 -9.87 6.38 -12.90
C PRO A 102 -10.22 7.19 -11.64
N TRP A 103 -9.65 6.80 -10.49
CA TRP A 103 -9.77 7.50 -9.21
C TRP A 103 -8.43 8.11 -8.82
N ALA A 104 -8.44 9.40 -8.48
CA ALA A 104 -7.31 10.12 -7.94
C ALA A 104 -7.40 10.15 -6.41
N VAL A 105 -6.38 9.60 -5.74
CA VAL A 105 -6.38 9.36 -4.30
C VAL A 105 -5.13 9.97 -3.68
N ASP A 106 -5.31 10.69 -2.56
CA ASP A 106 -4.22 11.11 -1.68
C ASP A 106 -4.14 10.16 -0.47
N MET A 107 -3.09 9.35 -0.42
CA MET A 107 -2.93 8.32 0.62
C MET A 107 -2.43 8.90 1.95
N THR A 108 -2.07 10.18 2.02
CA THR A 108 -1.70 10.85 3.27
C THR A 108 -2.91 11.32 4.06
N LYS A 109 -4.12 11.11 3.54
CA LYS A 109 -5.36 11.52 4.17
C LYS A 109 -6.23 10.34 4.57
N PRO A 110 -6.83 10.41 5.77
CA PRO A 110 -7.69 9.36 6.24
C PRO A 110 -8.96 9.25 5.39
N GLY A 111 -9.36 8.00 5.20
CA GLY A 111 -10.61 7.49 4.67
C GLY A 111 -11.81 8.17 5.28
N ALA A 112 -12.81 8.50 4.46
CA ALA A 112 -14.15 8.78 4.98
C ALA A 112 -14.86 7.52 5.52
N VAL A 113 -14.20 6.35 5.56
CA VAL A 113 -14.81 5.08 5.92
C VAL A 113 -14.97 4.96 7.43
N SER A 114 -15.94 5.68 7.97
CA SER A 114 -16.24 5.68 9.41
C SER A 114 -16.84 4.37 9.95
N ASN A 115 -17.05 3.35 9.11
CA ASN A 115 -17.94 2.20 9.42
C ASN A 115 -17.33 0.79 9.20
N ILE A 116 -16.04 0.64 8.91
CA ILE A 116 -15.39 -0.69 8.97
C ILE A 116 -14.91 -0.92 10.40
N ARG A 117 -15.83 -1.15 11.34
CA ARG A 117 -15.46 -1.90 12.54
C ARG A 117 -15.81 -3.36 12.27
N PRO A 118 -14.83 -4.27 12.16
CA PRO A 118 -15.10 -5.67 12.41
C PRO A 118 -15.81 -5.72 13.77
N GLN A 119 -16.98 -6.35 13.86
CA GLN A 119 -17.46 -6.79 15.15
C GLN A 119 -16.42 -7.78 15.65
N LEU A 120 -15.53 -7.31 16.53
CA LEU A 120 -14.66 -8.15 17.35
C LEU A 120 -15.56 -9.19 18.01
N ARG A 121 -15.62 -10.40 17.43
CA ARG A 121 -15.95 -11.57 18.23
C ARG A 121 -14.81 -11.65 19.23
N ALA A 122 -15.13 -11.36 20.49
CA ALA A 122 -14.24 -11.67 21.59
C ALA A 122 -13.83 -13.14 21.44
N GLN A 123 -12.63 -13.38 20.93
CA GLN A 123 -11.99 -14.68 21.05
C GLN A 123 -11.85 -14.90 22.55
N ALA A 124 -12.63 -15.84 23.06
CA ALA A 124 -12.46 -16.32 24.41
C ALA A 124 -11.02 -16.82 24.52
N ASN A 125 -10.24 -16.15 25.37
CA ASN A 125 -8.95 -16.62 25.82
C ASN A 125 -9.14 -18.02 26.42
N ASP A 126 -8.84 -19.06 25.65
CA ASP A 126 -8.52 -20.35 26.21
C ASP A 126 -7.01 -20.50 26.11
N HIS A 127 -6.37 -20.27 27.25
CA HIS A 127 -4.95 -20.49 27.45
C HIS A 127 -4.76 -21.99 27.63
N ASP A 128 -4.11 -22.65 26.68
CA ASP A 128 -3.37 -23.87 27.01
C ASP A 128 -1.92 -23.74 26.57
N HIS A 129 -1.06 -24.17 27.49
CA HIS A 129 0.38 -24.02 27.49
C HIS A 129 1.00 -25.37 27.17
N ASP A 130 1.76 -25.48 26.07
CA ASP A 130 2.92 -26.37 25.99
C ASP A 130 3.69 -26.26 24.66
N HIS A 131 5.02 -26.10 24.80
CA HIS A 131 6.14 -26.77 24.09
C HIS A 131 6.12 -26.87 22.54
N ASP A 132 7.20 -26.74 21.75
CA ASP A 132 8.64 -26.48 21.87
C ASP A 132 9.25 -26.59 20.45
N HIS A 133 10.28 -25.78 20.17
CA HIS A 133 11.30 -25.89 19.11
C HIS A 133 10.98 -25.70 17.59
N ASP A 134 11.96 -25.03 16.96
CA ASP A 134 12.52 -25.10 15.59
C ASP A 134 11.74 -24.67 14.32
N HIS A 135 11.79 -23.36 13.99
CA HIS A 135 12.53 -22.85 12.81
C HIS A 135 12.37 -21.33 12.68
N ASP A 136 13.40 -20.60 13.08
CA ASP A 136 13.46 -19.15 13.04
C ASP A 136 13.86 -18.69 11.63
N HIS A 137 12.89 -18.58 10.73
CA HIS A 137 12.91 -17.64 9.60
C HIS A 137 11.49 -17.09 9.39
N ASP A 138 11.01 -16.47 10.44
CA ASP A 138 9.92 -15.50 10.43
C ASP A 138 10.61 -14.13 10.39
N HIS A 139 10.69 -13.55 9.19
CA HIS A 139 10.70 -12.10 9.04
C HIS A 139 9.28 -11.68 8.65
N GLY A 140 8.31 -12.11 9.46
CA GLY A 140 7.04 -11.44 9.53
C GLY A 140 7.32 -10.07 10.13
N HIS A 141 7.33 -9.04 9.28
CA HIS A 141 7.21 -7.68 9.75
C HIS A 141 6.02 -7.65 10.70
N ALA A 142 6.30 -7.37 11.97
CA ALA A 142 5.32 -7.44 13.03
C ALA A 142 4.30 -6.32 12.82
N HIS A 143 3.25 -6.62 12.07
CA HIS A 143 2.03 -5.85 12.06
C HIS A 143 1.47 -5.91 13.47
N THR A 144 1.74 -4.85 14.24
CA THR A 144 1.14 -4.69 15.56
C THR A 144 -0.36 -4.87 15.42
N LEU A 145 -0.90 -5.71 16.29
CA LEU A 145 -2.26 -6.28 16.33
C LEU A 145 -3.40 -5.25 16.35
N GLU A 146 -3.52 -4.40 15.33
CA GLU A 146 -4.77 -3.76 14.96
C GLU A 146 -5.52 -4.75 14.06
N ALA A 147 -6.68 -5.20 14.53
CA ALA A 147 -7.49 -6.28 13.96
C ALA A 147 -7.48 -6.35 12.41
N GLU A 148 -7.00 -7.48 11.88
CA GLU A 148 -7.09 -7.87 10.46
C GLU A 148 -6.30 -7.02 9.44
N GLY A 149 -5.24 -6.29 9.83
CA GLY A 149 -4.27 -5.68 8.88
C GLY A 149 -4.87 -4.63 7.91
N LYS A 150 -6.13 -4.25 8.12
CA LYS A 150 -6.84 -3.26 7.32
C LYS A 150 -6.81 -1.91 8.01
N ASP A 151 -6.38 -0.91 7.26
CA ASP A 151 -6.38 0.48 7.72
C ASP A 151 -7.84 0.95 7.87
N PRO A 152 -8.30 1.30 9.09
CA PRO A 152 -9.65 1.84 9.28
C PRO A 152 -9.86 3.18 8.58
N ASN A 153 -8.78 3.81 8.10
CA ASN A 153 -8.76 5.03 7.33
C ASN A 153 -8.53 4.78 5.82
N ALA A 154 -8.83 3.60 5.29
CA ALA A 154 -8.79 3.38 3.84
C ALA A 154 -9.88 4.20 3.11
N GLN A 155 -9.60 4.68 1.90
CA GLN A 155 -10.58 5.36 1.03
C GLN A 155 -11.39 4.34 0.23
N THR A 156 -12.71 4.47 0.17
CA THR A 156 -13.54 3.65 -0.72
C THR A 156 -13.35 4.05 -2.18
N LEU A 157 -13.12 3.07 -3.06
CA LEU A 157 -13.06 3.27 -4.51
C LEU A 157 -14.29 2.72 -5.23
N ALA A 158 -14.73 1.51 -4.86
CA ALA A 158 -15.80 0.83 -5.57
C ALA A 158 -16.61 -0.07 -4.63
N ARG A 159 -17.83 -0.40 -5.06
CA ARG A 159 -18.67 -1.42 -4.43
C ARG A 159 -19.29 -2.30 -5.50
N PHE A 160 -19.13 -3.60 -5.33
CA PHE A 160 -19.79 -4.62 -6.12
C PHE A 160 -20.97 -5.17 -5.32
N GLY A 161 -22.19 -4.89 -5.76
CA GLY A 161 -23.40 -5.53 -5.23
C GLY A 161 -23.75 -6.83 -5.94
N SER A 162 -23.16 -7.07 -7.11
CA SER A 162 -23.34 -8.26 -7.93
C SER A 162 -22.18 -8.39 -8.92
N LEU A 163 -22.11 -9.54 -9.56
CA LEU A 163 -21.31 -9.77 -10.76
C LEU A 163 -22.01 -9.17 -12.00
N ASP A 164 -21.33 -9.21 -13.14
CA ASP A 164 -21.85 -8.82 -14.45
C ASP A 164 -23.15 -9.58 -14.78
N GLY A 165 -24.07 -8.90 -15.47
CA GLY A 165 -25.40 -9.46 -15.74
C GLY A 165 -26.30 -9.59 -14.50
N ASN A 166 -25.95 -8.92 -13.39
CA ASN A 166 -26.64 -8.99 -12.09
C ASN A 166 -26.60 -10.39 -11.44
N ALA A 167 -25.60 -11.21 -11.78
CA ALA A 167 -25.43 -12.49 -11.10
C ALA A 167 -25.04 -12.26 -9.63
N ALA A 168 -25.68 -12.97 -8.72
CA ALA A 168 -25.34 -12.89 -7.30
C ALA A 168 -23.95 -13.47 -7.06
N PHE A 169 -23.26 -12.95 -6.04
CA PHE A 169 -22.06 -13.61 -5.54
C PHE A 169 -22.39 -14.96 -4.91
N ASP A 170 -21.49 -15.93 -5.09
CA ASP A 170 -21.50 -17.18 -4.35
C ASP A 170 -20.45 -17.10 -3.22
N PRO A 171 -20.85 -17.11 -1.93
CA PRO A 171 -19.93 -17.11 -0.81
C PRO A 171 -18.97 -18.31 -0.77
N ALA A 172 -19.26 -19.40 -1.47
CA ALA A 172 -18.35 -20.55 -1.59
C ALA A 172 -17.27 -20.36 -2.68
N THR A 173 -17.39 -19.32 -3.51
CA THR A 173 -16.51 -19.07 -4.65
C THR A 173 -15.47 -17.99 -4.33
N ARG A 174 -14.22 -18.24 -4.71
CA ARG A 174 -13.15 -17.23 -4.75
C ARG A 174 -13.08 -16.61 -6.14
N TYR A 175 -12.93 -15.29 -6.18
CA TYR A 175 -12.72 -14.51 -7.39
C TYR A 175 -11.31 -13.94 -7.37
N ALA A 176 -10.57 -14.09 -8.46
CA ALA A 176 -9.29 -13.40 -8.62
C ALA A 176 -9.50 -11.89 -8.56
N PHE A 177 -8.70 -11.21 -7.74
CA PHE A 177 -8.76 -9.76 -7.58
C PHE A 177 -7.62 -9.10 -8.35
N GLY A 178 -7.90 -8.01 -9.05
CA GLY A 178 -6.87 -7.21 -9.73
C GLY A 178 -7.28 -5.75 -9.84
N PHE A 179 -6.29 -4.90 -10.09
CA PHE A 179 -6.45 -3.46 -10.27
C PHE A 179 -5.28 -2.89 -11.08
N ASP A 180 -5.47 -1.68 -11.61
CA ASP A 180 -4.43 -0.96 -12.33
C ASP A 180 -4.05 0.32 -11.58
N ILE A 181 -2.75 0.60 -11.48
CA ILE A 181 -2.24 1.96 -11.31
C ILE A 181 -2.00 2.50 -12.72
N VAL A 182 -2.64 3.61 -13.08
CA VAL A 182 -2.59 4.18 -14.44
C VAL A 182 -1.95 5.56 -14.45
N THR A 183 -1.64 6.10 -15.62
CA THR A 183 -1.24 7.50 -15.75
C THR A 183 -2.37 8.43 -15.31
N ALA A 184 -2.04 9.48 -14.56
CA ALA A 184 -3.00 10.48 -14.12
C ALA A 184 -3.70 11.13 -15.32
N THR A 185 -5.01 11.35 -15.18
CA THR A 185 -5.82 11.98 -16.21
C THR A 185 -6.68 13.08 -15.62
N ALA A 186 -6.96 14.13 -16.39
CA ALA A 186 -7.84 15.22 -15.96
C ALA A 186 -9.30 14.78 -15.72
N GLY A 187 -9.66 13.56 -16.17
CA GLY A 187 -11.00 12.98 -15.99
C GLY A 187 -11.13 12.06 -14.77
N ALA A 188 -10.07 11.92 -13.95
CA ALA A 188 -10.14 11.08 -12.77
C ALA A 188 -11.11 11.66 -11.73
N GLU A 189 -11.84 10.78 -11.05
CA GLU A 189 -12.65 11.13 -9.89
C GLU A 189 -11.73 11.39 -8.69
N HIS A 190 -11.77 12.61 -8.15
CA HIS A 190 -11.00 12.97 -6.96
C HIS A 190 -11.74 12.47 -5.71
N THR A 191 -11.21 11.44 -5.05
CA THR A 191 -11.91 10.83 -3.90
C THR A 191 -11.72 11.62 -2.61
N ASN A 192 -10.51 12.16 -2.39
CA ASN A 192 -10.15 12.86 -1.15
C ASN A 192 -9.08 13.96 -1.37
N LEU A 193 -8.90 14.46 -2.59
CA LEU A 193 -7.95 15.55 -2.86
C LEU A 193 -8.44 16.88 -2.26
N ASP A 194 -7.51 17.70 -1.78
CA ASP A 194 -7.74 19.10 -1.37
C ASP A 194 -6.97 20.04 -2.30
N GLY A 195 -7.04 21.35 -2.08
CA GLY A 195 -6.42 22.35 -2.97
C GLY A 195 -4.94 22.08 -3.32
N PRO A 196 -4.04 21.86 -2.33
CA PRO A 196 -2.67 21.47 -2.62
C PRO A 196 -2.54 20.14 -3.38
N ALA A 197 -3.33 19.12 -3.03
CA ALA A 197 -3.32 17.84 -3.75
C ALA A 197 -3.87 17.96 -5.19
N ASP A 198 -4.86 18.81 -5.44
CA ASP A 198 -5.39 19.10 -6.78
C ASP A 198 -4.32 19.74 -7.68
N ALA A 199 -3.54 20.69 -7.14
CA ALA A 199 -2.46 21.33 -7.88
C ALA A 199 -1.35 20.32 -8.26
N ASP A 200 -1.03 19.43 -7.32
CA ASP A 200 -0.06 18.35 -7.54
C ASP A 200 -0.58 17.30 -8.51
N TYR A 201 -1.86 16.95 -8.44
CA TYR A 201 -2.48 16.03 -9.39
C TYR A 201 -2.52 16.62 -10.80
N ALA A 202 -2.77 17.92 -10.95
CA ALA A 202 -2.66 18.61 -12.23
C ALA A 202 -1.22 18.55 -12.80
N GLU A 203 -0.20 18.60 -11.93
CA GLU A 203 1.19 18.34 -12.34
C GLU A 203 1.37 16.89 -12.81
N MET A 204 0.80 15.91 -12.10
CA MET A 204 0.87 14.50 -12.52
C MET A 204 0.29 14.32 -13.92
N VAL A 205 -0.87 14.92 -14.21
CA VAL A 205 -1.48 14.90 -15.54
C VAL A 205 -0.54 15.55 -16.57
N ALA A 206 -0.01 16.74 -16.28
CA ALA A 206 0.87 17.46 -17.20
C ALA A 206 2.17 16.70 -17.51
N LYS A 207 2.71 15.97 -16.52
CA LYS A 207 3.97 15.23 -16.63
C LYS A 207 3.78 13.76 -17.02
N GLY A 208 2.54 13.27 -17.10
CA GLY A 208 2.23 11.87 -17.37
C GLY A 208 2.68 10.92 -16.24
N LEU A 209 2.55 11.35 -14.98
CA LEU A 209 2.88 10.54 -13.80
C LEU A 209 1.70 9.64 -13.43
N SER A 210 2.01 8.49 -12.85
CA SER A 210 1.03 7.57 -12.24
C SER A 210 0.98 7.70 -10.73
N VAL A 211 2.15 7.97 -10.12
CA VAL A 211 2.31 8.13 -8.67
C VAL A 211 3.20 9.34 -8.39
N LEU A 212 2.92 10.08 -7.31
CA LEU A 212 3.72 11.22 -6.85
C LEU A 212 3.90 11.18 -5.35
N TYR A 213 5.16 11.17 -4.89
CA TYR A 213 5.53 11.27 -3.48
C TYR A 213 6.10 12.65 -3.21
N VAL A 214 5.57 13.32 -2.19
CA VAL A 214 6.03 14.64 -1.75
C VAL A 214 6.25 14.57 -0.26
N GLY A 215 7.40 15.05 0.19
CA GLY A 215 7.69 15.01 1.61
C GLY A 215 9.01 15.64 2.00
N THR A 216 9.34 15.42 3.26
CA THR A 216 10.58 15.91 3.88
C THR A 216 11.27 14.77 4.62
N ALA A 217 12.55 14.57 4.32
CA ALA A 217 13.45 13.73 5.09
C ALA A 217 14.36 14.62 5.95
N THR A 218 14.45 14.32 7.25
CA THR A 218 15.31 15.03 8.19
C THR A 218 16.27 14.06 8.86
N PHE A 219 17.57 14.32 8.76
CA PHE A 219 18.57 13.50 9.43
C PHE A 219 18.48 13.71 10.94
N LYS A 220 18.20 12.64 11.69
CA LYS A 220 18.12 12.60 13.15
C LYS A 220 19.09 11.60 13.78
N GLY A 221 19.88 10.91 12.96
CA GLY A 221 20.85 9.92 13.39
C GLY A 221 21.84 10.47 14.41
N VAL A 222 22.06 9.70 15.47
CA VAL A 222 23.10 9.94 16.48
C VAL A 222 23.96 8.69 16.61
N ASP A 223 25.21 8.85 17.03
CA ASP A 223 26.17 7.76 17.25
C ASP A 223 26.34 6.77 16.09
N CYS A 224 26.01 7.21 14.87
CA CYS A 224 26.01 6.38 13.68
C CYS A 224 27.40 5.78 13.41
N LYS A 225 27.41 4.54 12.94
CA LYS A 225 28.61 3.85 12.47
C LYS A 225 28.65 3.90 10.96
N SER A 226 29.85 3.96 10.40
CA SER A 226 30.06 3.94 8.96
C SER A 226 31.16 2.96 8.56
N SER A 227 31.03 2.42 7.35
CA SER A 227 32.12 1.67 6.70
C SER A 227 33.32 2.52 6.32
N ASN A 228 33.17 3.85 6.29
CA ASN A 228 34.27 4.80 6.16
C ASN A 228 34.10 5.96 7.17
N PRO A 229 34.81 5.95 8.30
CA PRO A 229 34.71 7.01 9.31
C PRO A 229 35.30 8.35 8.86
N GLU A 230 36.06 8.40 7.77
CA GLU A 230 36.68 9.62 7.23
C GLU A 230 35.80 10.34 6.20
N TYR A 231 34.63 9.79 5.86
CA TYR A 231 33.71 10.42 4.93
C TYR A 231 33.13 11.73 5.50
N ALA A 232 33.12 12.79 4.69
CA ALA A 232 32.69 14.14 5.08
C ALA A 232 31.15 14.26 5.11
N TRP A 233 30.51 13.65 6.10
CA TRP A 233 29.05 13.62 6.27
C TRP A 233 28.42 15.01 6.38
N GLU A 234 29.15 16.00 6.87
CA GLU A 234 28.73 17.39 7.00
C GLU A 234 28.49 18.09 5.65
N ALA A 235 28.97 17.51 4.54
CA ALA A 235 28.70 18.01 3.21
C ALA A 235 27.29 17.66 2.70
N LEU A 236 26.62 16.68 3.33
CA LEU A 236 25.25 16.30 2.98
C LEU A 236 24.24 17.26 3.64
N PRO A 237 23.14 17.61 2.96
CA PRO A 237 22.06 18.34 3.60
C PRO A 237 21.47 17.49 4.74
N THR A 238 21.12 18.11 5.86
CA THR A 238 20.43 17.44 6.98
C THR A 238 18.92 17.48 6.85
N THR A 239 18.40 18.19 5.85
CA THR A 239 16.98 18.24 5.51
C THR A 239 16.85 18.23 4.00
N VAL A 240 16.04 17.29 3.50
CA VAL A 240 15.77 17.10 2.08
C VAL A 240 14.28 17.17 1.85
N ARG A 241 13.83 18.16 1.08
CA ARG A 241 12.45 18.23 0.57
C ARG A 241 12.43 17.49 -0.76
N PHE A 242 11.72 16.38 -0.83
CA PHE A 242 11.68 15.54 -2.01
C PHE A 242 10.34 15.63 -2.74
N ARG A 243 10.41 15.50 -4.05
CA ARG A 243 9.26 15.38 -4.95
C ARG A 243 9.57 14.34 -6.02
N LEU A 244 9.15 13.11 -5.76
CA LEU A 244 9.42 11.94 -6.59
C LEU A 244 8.16 11.59 -7.39
N GLY A 245 8.17 11.96 -8.67
CA GLY A 245 7.14 11.58 -9.63
C GLY A 245 7.53 10.31 -10.38
N PHE A 246 6.61 9.35 -10.46
CA PHE A 246 6.83 8.05 -11.10
C PHE A 246 5.91 7.87 -12.32
N LYS A 247 6.52 7.53 -13.46
CA LYS A 247 5.80 7.21 -14.71
C LYS A 247 5.55 5.71 -14.81
N SER A 248 4.97 5.08 -13.81
CA SER A 248 5.01 3.62 -13.61
C SER A 248 3.61 2.99 -13.64
N PRO A 249 2.84 3.14 -14.73
CA PRO A 249 1.57 2.45 -14.83
C PRO A 249 1.80 0.94 -14.72
N THR A 250 1.04 0.30 -13.86
CA THR A 250 1.28 -1.08 -13.43
C THR A 250 -0.05 -1.79 -13.20
N THR A 251 -0.16 -3.01 -13.73
CA THR A 251 -1.30 -3.88 -13.51
C THR A 251 -0.96 -4.91 -12.44
N TYR A 252 -1.80 -5.01 -11.42
CA TYR A 252 -1.72 -5.98 -10.33
C TYR A 252 -2.79 -7.05 -10.56
N ARG A 253 -2.37 -8.29 -10.78
CA ARG A 253 -3.26 -9.40 -11.14
C ARG A 253 -3.30 -10.45 -10.06
N ASN A 254 -4.50 -10.97 -9.85
CA ASN A 254 -4.75 -12.18 -9.06
C ASN A 254 -4.03 -12.16 -7.70
N CYS A 255 -4.23 -11.07 -6.97
CA CYS A 255 -3.54 -10.84 -5.71
C CYS A 255 -3.83 -11.96 -4.71
N GLN A 256 -2.80 -12.34 -3.95
CA GLN A 256 -2.93 -13.14 -2.75
C GLN A 256 -3.71 -12.35 -1.70
N ASN A 257 -4.33 -13.04 -0.75
CA ASN A 257 -5.18 -12.43 0.25
C ASN A 257 -4.98 -13.12 1.60
N THR A 258 -4.31 -12.40 2.49
CA THR A 258 -3.95 -12.81 3.85
C THR A 258 -5.17 -13.08 4.76
N ASP A 259 -6.36 -12.58 4.39
CA ASP A 259 -7.61 -12.89 5.10
C ASP A 259 -8.10 -14.32 4.82
N LEU A 260 -7.73 -14.90 3.67
CA LEU A 260 -8.18 -16.22 3.29
C LEU A 260 -7.47 -17.28 4.14
N ARG A 261 -8.19 -18.39 4.37
CA ARG A 261 -7.70 -19.54 5.13
C ARG A 261 -7.57 -20.72 4.21
N GLY A 262 -6.38 -21.32 4.18
CA GLY A 262 -6.11 -22.52 3.39
C GLY A 262 -4.65 -22.60 3.00
N LYS A 263 -4.28 -23.69 2.32
CA LYS A 263 -2.90 -23.87 1.85
C LYS A 263 -2.68 -22.99 0.59
N PRO A 264 -1.68 -22.10 0.57
CA PRO A 264 -1.27 -21.40 -0.65
C PRO A 264 -0.58 -22.37 -1.63
N PHE A 265 -0.33 -21.91 -2.87
CA PHE A 265 0.56 -22.65 -3.77
C PHE A 265 2.01 -22.55 -3.33
N ASP A 266 2.88 -23.44 -3.83
CA ASP A 266 4.30 -23.42 -3.50
C ASP A 266 4.92 -22.09 -3.97
N GLY A 267 5.60 -21.39 -3.06
CA GLY A 267 6.17 -20.06 -3.32
C GLY A 267 5.19 -18.89 -3.14
N GLU A 268 3.98 -19.16 -2.64
CA GLU A 268 3.01 -18.12 -2.27
C GLU A 268 2.78 -18.10 -0.76
N GLU A 269 2.50 -16.91 -0.23
CA GLU A 269 2.31 -16.65 1.19
C GLU A 269 0.85 -16.87 1.61
N ALA A 270 -0.10 -16.57 0.72
CA ALA A 270 -1.52 -16.69 0.98
C ALA A 270 -2.31 -17.17 -0.25
N GLN A 271 -3.54 -17.61 -0.02
CA GLN A 271 -4.43 -17.98 -1.12
C GLN A 271 -4.79 -16.76 -1.97
N ARG A 272 -4.94 -16.99 -3.28
CA ARG A 272 -5.31 -15.97 -4.25
C ARG A 272 -6.79 -15.58 -4.18
N GLY A 273 -7.06 -14.31 -4.49
CA GLY A 273 -8.40 -13.77 -4.73
C GLY A 273 -9.14 -13.25 -3.50
N VAL A 274 -10.43 -13.00 -3.68
CA VAL A 274 -11.36 -12.56 -2.64
C VAL A 274 -12.55 -13.50 -2.59
N GLN A 275 -13.11 -13.69 -1.39
CA GLN A 275 -14.32 -14.47 -1.16
C GLN A 275 -15.30 -13.62 -0.37
N VAL A 276 -16.51 -13.44 -0.89
CA VAL A 276 -17.53 -12.70 -0.15
C VAL A 276 -18.05 -13.53 1.01
N ARG A 277 -18.40 -12.87 2.10
CA ARG A 277 -19.04 -13.51 3.26
C ARG A 277 -20.50 -13.81 2.94
N GLU A 278 -21.02 -14.91 3.50
CA GLU A 278 -22.45 -15.26 3.40
C GLU A 278 -23.34 -14.22 4.09
N SER A 279 -22.81 -13.56 5.13
CA SER A 279 -23.46 -12.44 5.79
C SER A 279 -22.43 -11.39 6.22
N GLY A 280 -22.87 -10.12 6.24
CA GLY A 280 -22.03 -8.97 6.56
C GLY A 280 -21.23 -8.45 5.36
N ALA A 281 -20.59 -7.30 5.55
CA ALA A 281 -19.81 -6.67 4.49
C ALA A 281 -18.47 -7.40 4.29
N THR A 282 -18.09 -7.58 3.03
CA THR A 282 -16.73 -7.99 2.65
C THR A 282 -15.96 -6.75 2.21
N VAL A 283 -14.73 -6.58 2.71
CA VAL A 283 -13.83 -5.50 2.28
C VAL A 283 -12.57 -6.12 1.69
N ALA A 284 -12.24 -5.72 0.46
CA ALA A 284 -10.93 -5.92 -0.14
C ALA A 284 -10.20 -4.58 -0.15
N GLN A 285 -9.04 -4.52 0.49
CA GLN A 285 -8.27 -3.29 0.60
C GLN A 285 -7.03 -3.39 -0.29
N ILE A 286 -6.91 -2.48 -1.25
CA ILE A 286 -5.65 -2.23 -1.94
C ILE A 286 -4.72 -1.54 -0.92
N THR A 287 -3.56 -2.12 -0.66
CA THR A 287 -2.52 -1.51 0.18
C THR A 287 -1.36 -1.11 -0.71
N LEU A 288 -0.93 0.15 -0.61
CA LEU A 288 0.28 0.63 -1.28
C LEU A 288 1.39 0.86 -0.24
N HIS A 289 2.39 -0.01 -0.23
CA HIS A 289 3.54 0.08 0.68
C HIS A 289 4.51 1.19 0.23
N VAL A 290 4.59 2.25 1.02
CA VAL A 290 5.27 3.49 0.61
C VAL A 290 6.79 3.47 0.80
N ASP A 291 7.31 2.39 1.36
CA ASP A 291 8.72 2.13 1.62
C ASP A 291 9.47 1.51 0.42
N HIS A 292 8.77 0.87 -0.52
CA HIS A 292 9.40 0.18 -1.67
C HIS A 292 10.44 1.03 -2.42
N PRO A 293 10.18 2.33 -2.74
CA PRO A 293 11.17 3.16 -3.45
C PRO A 293 12.50 3.37 -2.68
N PHE A 294 12.53 3.04 -1.39
CA PHE A 294 13.66 3.25 -0.49
C PHE A 294 14.42 1.98 -0.12
N TRP A 295 13.98 0.82 -0.63
CA TRP A 295 14.66 -0.46 -0.42
C TRP A 295 16.03 -0.49 -1.08
N ASN A 296 16.95 -1.21 -0.44
CA ASN A 296 18.29 -1.48 -0.96
C ASN A 296 18.41 -2.76 -1.78
N THR A 297 17.32 -3.54 -1.92
CA THR A 297 17.27 -4.75 -2.75
C THR A 297 15.91 -4.87 -3.44
N VAL A 298 15.87 -5.48 -4.63
CA VAL A 298 14.60 -5.87 -5.28
C VAL A 298 13.95 -7.11 -4.66
N ASP A 299 14.68 -7.78 -3.77
CA ASP A 299 14.17 -8.87 -2.96
C ASP A 299 13.35 -8.30 -1.78
N HIS A 300 12.09 -8.72 -1.69
CA HIS A 300 11.12 -8.23 -0.71
C HIS A 300 11.57 -8.53 0.73
N ASP A 301 12.06 -9.74 0.98
CA ASP A 301 12.24 -10.30 2.34
C ASP A 301 13.54 -9.86 3.02
N ALA A 302 14.44 -9.19 2.29
CA ALA A 302 15.78 -8.81 2.76
C ALA A 302 15.99 -7.28 2.76
N SER A 303 14.91 -6.51 2.63
CA SER A 303 14.98 -5.08 2.38
C SER A 303 15.22 -4.24 3.65
N GLU A 304 16.06 -3.23 3.50
CA GLU A 304 16.32 -2.20 4.52
C GLU A 304 16.14 -0.82 3.88
N LEU A 305 15.65 0.14 4.67
CA LEU A 305 15.41 1.50 4.20
C LEU A 305 16.66 2.37 4.35
N PHE A 306 16.99 3.12 3.29
CA PHE A 306 18.13 4.02 3.26
C PHE A 306 17.79 5.33 2.53
N PHE A 307 18.34 6.45 2.97
CA PHE A 307 18.09 7.78 2.38
C PHE A 307 19.36 8.57 2.03
N ASP A 308 20.56 8.18 2.50
CA ASP A 308 21.80 8.94 2.23
C ASP A 308 22.07 9.15 0.73
N GLN A 309 21.77 8.14 -0.09
CA GLN A 309 21.93 8.21 -1.54
C GLN A 309 21.00 9.26 -2.17
N MET A 310 19.82 9.46 -1.61
CA MET A 310 18.87 10.50 -2.04
C MET A 310 19.32 11.88 -1.54
N ALA A 311 19.86 11.97 -0.33
CA ALA A 311 20.43 13.20 0.20
C ALA A 311 21.66 13.68 -0.60
N VAL A 312 22.46 12.74 -1.11
CA VAL A 312 23.55 13.03 -2.05
C VAL A 312 23.04 13.64 -3.36
N ALA A 313 21.92 13.15 -3.90
CA ALA A 313 21.34 13.67 -5.13
C ALA A 313 20.75 15.09 -4.97
N ALA A 314 20.19 15.39 -3.79
CA ALA A 314 19.53 16.66 -3.50
C ALA A 314 20.42 17.87 -3.83
N ASN A 315 19.83 18.91 -4.40
CA ASN A 315 20.53 20.14 -4.78
C ASN A 315 21.02 20.95 -3.56
N ALA A 316 21.72 22.06 -3.80
CA ALA A 316 22.29 22.89 -2.74
C ALA A 316 21.24 23.48 -1.77
N ASP A 317 19.97 23.58 -2.20
CA ASP A 317 18.85 24.05 -1.38
C ASP A 317 18.13 22.89 -0.64
N GLY A 318 18.70 21.69 -0.68
CA GLY A 318 18.12 20.48 -0.10
C GLY A 318 16.83 20.04 -0.81
N VAL A 319 16.70 20.30 -2.11
CA VAL A 319 15.56 19.83 -2.91
C VAL A 319 15.98 18.64 -3.76
N LEU A 320 15.16 17.59 -3.76
CA LEU A 320 15.33 16.39 -4.57
C LEU A 320 14.13 16.20 -5.50
N VAL A 321 14.38 15.99 -6.79
CA VAL A 321 13.37 15.56 -7.77
C VAL A 321 13.77 14.27 -8.47
N SER A 322 12.82 13.58 -9.12
CA SER A 322 13.10 12.28 -9.78
C SER A 322 14.28 12.32 -10.77
N ASP A 323 14.40 13.40 -11.56
CA ASP A 323 15.45 13.54 -12.58
C ASP A 323 16.86 13.53 -11.96
N ASP A 324 17.01 13.97 -10.71
CA ASP A 324 18.31 13.95 -10.02
C ASP A 324 18.82 12.51 -9.82
N LEU A 325 17.92 11.53 -9.69
CA LEU A 325 18.26 10.13 -9.47
C LEU A 325 18.86 9.47 -10.72
N GLU A 326 18.65 10.03 -11.91
CA GLU A 326 19.24 9.49 -13.16
C GLU A 326 20.77 9.60 -13.18
N THR A 327 21.33 10.48 -12.34
CA THR A 327 22.78 10.73 -12.25
C THR A 327 23.51 9.72 -11.37
N LEU A 328 22.79 8.86 -10.65
CA LEU A 328 23.37 7.93 -9.68
C LEU A 328 23.46 6.51 -10.25
N ASP A 329 24.60 5.87 -10.00
CA ASP A 329 24.82 4.44 -10.17
C ASP A 329 24.49 3.73 -8.85
N PHE A 330 23.38 3.00 -8.82
CA PHE A 330 22.93 2.31 -7.61
C PHE A 330 23.82 1.14 -7.22
N THR A 331 24.68 0.65 -8.12
CA THR A 331 25.65 -0.43 -7.82
C THR A 331 26.95 0.10 -7.23
N SER A 332 27.17 1.43 -7.24
CA SER A 332 28.35 2.06 -6.66
C SER A 332 28.11 3.55 -6.42
N PHE A 333 27.40 3.89 -5.35
CA PHE A 333 27.02 5.28 -5.09
C PHE A 333 28.25 6.16 -4.83
N LYS A 334 28.20 7.37 -5.39
CA LYS A 334 29.19 8.44 -5.19
C LYS A 334 28.49 9.76 -4.92
N ASP A 335 29.14 10.62 -4.18
CA ASP A 335 28.68 11.99 -3.99
C ASP A 335 29.03 12.92 -5.17
N LYS A 336 28.57 14.17 -5.07
CA LYS A 336 28.80 15.20 -6.09
C LYS A 336 30.28 15.58 -6.26
N ALA A 337 31.13 15.29 -5.29
CA ALA A 337 32.58 15.44 -5.38
C ALA A 337 33.27 14.19 -5.97
N GLY A 338 32.50 13.14 -6.24
CA GLY A 338 32.99 11.86 -6.76
C GLY A 338 33.53 10.92 -5.69
N ALA A 339 33.41 11.25 -4.40
CA ALA A 339 33.82 10.37 -3.32
C ALA A 339 32.82 9.21 -3.18
N ALA A 340 33.31 8.01 -2.92
CA ALA A 340 32.48 6.84 -2.70
C ALA A 340 31.61 7.03 -1.45
N LEU A 341 30.29 6.87 -1.60
CA LEU A 341 29.35 6.98 -0.48
C LEU A 341 29.44 5.70 0.36
N PRO A 342 29.88 5.76 1.63
CA PRO A 342 29.94 4.58 2.48
C PRO A 342 28.55 4.13 2.97
N TRP A 343 28.50 2.92 3.50
CA TRP A 343 27.39 2.49 4.34
C TRP A 343 27.40 3.26 5.66
N ARG A 344 26.21 3.62 6.13
CA ARG A 344 25.99 4.24 7.43
C ARG A 344 24.81 3.55 8.08
N SER A 345 24.93 3.29 9.38
CA SER A 345 23.81 2.86 10.20
C SER A 345 23.81 3.63 11.51
N CYS A 346 22.63 4.08 11.91
CA CYS A 346 22.36 4.75 13.17
C CYS A 346 21.54 3.84 14.11
N ILE A 347 21.34 2.57 13.76
CA ILE A 347 20.66 1.57 14.57
C ILE A 347 21.71 0.57 15.07
N ALA A 348 21.88 0.48 16.39
CA ALA A 348 22.96 -0.30 16.99
C ALA A 348 22.90 -1.81 16.65
N SER A 349 21.71 -2.37 16.51
CA SER A 349 21.49 -3.77 16.14
C SER A 349 21.73 -4.07 14.65
N LYS A 350 21.85 -3.04 13.80
CA LYS A 350 22.06 -3.18 12.35
C LYS A 350 23.40 -2.56 11.94
N PRO A 351 24.56 -3.19 12.17
CA PRO A 351 25.85 -2.61 11.85
C PRO A 351 25.99 -2.31 10.34
N PRO A 352 26.73 -1.26 9.93
CA PRO A 352 26.89 -0.92 8.52
C PRO A 352 27.61 -2.04 7.76
N LYS A 353 27.16 -2.32 6.54
CA LYS A 353 27.84 -3.22 5.59
C LYS A 353 29.23 -2.66 5.23
N GLN A 354 30.15 -3.49 4.76
CA GLN A 354 31.51 -3.04 4.40
C GLN A 354 31.55 -2.34 3.03
N GLY A 355 32.56 -1.48 2.83
CA GLY A 355 32.86 -0.87 1.53
C GLY A 355 31.92 0.27 1.14
N THR A 356 31.83 0.52 -0.17
CA THR A 356 30.93 1.52 -0.79
C THR A 356 29.50 1.02 -0.77
N ARG A 357 28.55 1.94 -0.59
CA ARG A 357 27.12 1.68 -0.71
C ARG A 357 26.77 1.23 -2.12
N ALA A 358 26.03 0.13 -2.20
CA ALA A 358 25.53 -0.46 -3.43
C ALA A 358 24.20 -1.17 -3.12
N PHE A 359 23.23 -1.06 -4.01
CA PHE A 359 21.94 -1.75 -3.89
C PHE A 359 21.92 -2.98 -4.79
N ASP A 360 21.20 -3.99 -4.34
CA ASP A 360 21.09 -5.27 -5.00
C ASP A 360 19.93 -5.26 -6.01
N SER A 361 20.22 -5.64 -7.25
CA SER A 361 19.21 -5.82 -8.30
C SER A 361 18.67 -7.25 -8.35
N GLY A 362 19.13 -8.14 -7.47
CA GLY A 362 18.73 -9.54 -7.45
C GLY A 362 18.96 -10.20 -8.80
N SER A 363 17.90 -10.79 -9.36
CA SER A 363 17.93 -11.40 -10.70
C SER A 363 17.74 -10.39 -11.85
N VAL A 364 17.42 -9.13 -11.56
CA VAL A 364 17.18 -8.10 -12.57
C VAL A 364 18.51 -7.62 -13.15
N ALA A 365 18.63 -7.65 -14.48
CA ALA A 365 19.84 -7.24 -15.16
C ALA A 365 20.15 -5.75 -14.97
N VAL A 366 21.45 -5.42 -14.89
CA VAL A 366 21.96 -4.03 -14.79
C VAL A 366 22.90 -3.75 -15.95
N ASN A 367 22.60 -2.71 -16.73
CA ASN A 367 23.45 -2.28 -17.84
C ASN A 367 23.09 -0.83 -18.23
N PRO A 368 23.92 0.16 -17.87
CA PRO A 368 23.68 1.57 -18.19
C PRO A 368 23.54 1.90 -19.68
N SER A 369 24.01 1.02 -20.57
CA SER A 369 23.97 1.20 -22.02
C SER A 369 22.87 0.40 -22.72
N ALA A 370 22.16 -0.47 -22.00
CA ALA A 370 21.08 -1.26 -22.58
C ALA A 370 19.76 -0.45 -22.66
N PRO A 371 18.81 -0.86 -23.51
CA PRO A 371 17.44 -0.37 -23.43
C PRO A 371 16.83 -0.66 -22.05
N ALA A 372 15.99 0.26 -21.55
CA ALA A 372 15.32 0.12 -20.25
C ALA A 372 14.42 -1.13 -20.14
N THR A 373 14.00 -1.70 -21.27
CA THR A 373 13.25 -2.95 -21.33
C THR A 373 14.09 -4.22 -21.09
N GLN A 374 15.41 -4.09 -21.03
CA GLN A 374 16.34 -5.21 -20.90
C GLN A 374 17.16 -5.17 -19.61
N ALA A 375 17.47 -3.98 -19.09
CA ALA A 375 18.22 -3.83 -17.84
C ALA A 375 17.90 -2.50 -17.14
N LEU A 376 18.12 -2.45 -15.83
CA LEU A 376 18.15 -1.21 -15.07
C LEU A 376 19.41 -0.43 -15.44
N ARG A 377 19.28 0.86 -15.75
CA ARG A 377 20.40 1.68 -16.25
C ARG A 377 21.02 2.58 -15.18
N ASN A 378 20.21 3.05 -14.23
CA ASN A 378 20.60 4.00 -13.19
C ASN A 378 19.66 3.87 -11.98
N TYR A 379 19.87 4.70 -10.96
CA TYR A 379 19.06 4.66 -9.75
C TYR A 379 17.60 5.08 -9.97
N SER A 380 17.31 5.97 -10.94
CA SER A 380 15.93 6.30 -11.32
C SER A 380 15.15 5.08 -11.81
N ASP A 381 15.75 4.27 -12.70
CA ASP A 381 15.14 3.00 -13.15
C ASP A 381 14.94 2.03 -11.97
N TYR A 382 15.92 1.92 -11.08
CA TYR A 382 15.84 1.07 -9.88
C TYR A 382 14.68 1.46 -8.97
N VAL A 383 14.60 2.73 -8.57
CA VAL A 383 13.55 3.24 -7.68
C VAL A 383 12.17 3.11 -8.33
N ARG A 384 12.06 3.38 -9.64
CA ARG A 384 10.80 3.19 -10.38
C ARG A 384 10.40 1.72 -10.50
N TYR A 385 11.38 0.81 -10.67
CA TYR A 385 11.15 -0.63 -10.69
C TYR A 385 10.59 -1.11 -9.34
N GLN A 386 11.18 -0.68 -8.24
CA GLN A 386 10.71 -0.97 -6.88
C GLN A 386 9.35 -0.36 -6.61
N GLN A 387 9.14 0.90 -6.97
CA GLN A 387 7.86 1.57 -6.81
C GLN A 387 6.72 0.81 -7.51
N SER A 388 6.98 0.19 -8.67
CA SER A 388 5.96 -0.61 -9.36
C SER A 388 5.54 -1.87 -8.61
N THR A 389 6.27 -2.32 -7.60
CA THR A 389 5.89 -3.51 -6.81
C THR A 389 5.08 -3.18 -5.56
N GLN A 390 4.82 -1.89 -5.28
CA GLN A 390 4.22 -1.44 -4.01
C GLN A 390 2.76 -1.83 -3.75
N GLY A 391 2.07 -2.43 -4.71
CA GLY A 391 0.63 -2.67 -4.63
C GLY A 391 0.30 -4.09 -4.19
N HIS A 392 -0.47 -4.20 -3.12
CA HIS A 392 -0.85 -5.44 -2.46
C HIS A 392 -2.36 -5.46 -2.16
N LEU A 393 -2.86 -6.62 -1.75
CA LEU A 393 -4.23 -6.82 -1.26
C LEU A 393 -4.21 -7.21 0.23
N ASN A 394 -5.00 -6.50 1.04
CA ASN A 394 -5.18 -6.74 2.47
C ASN A 394 -3.84 -6.82 3.22
N ALA A 395 -3.15 -5.68 3.29
CA ALA A 395 -1.75 -5.56 3.75
C ALA A 395 -0.77 -6.20 2.76
N ASP A 396 -0.35 -7.44 2.97
CA ASP A 396 0.84 -7.99 2.29
C ASP A 396 0.52 -8.89 1.09
N GLY A 397 -0.75 -9.10 0.76
CA GLY A 397 -1.15 -10.01 -0.32
C GLY A 397 -0.53 -9.67 -1.68
N LEU A 398 0.54 -10.38 -2.03
CA LEU A 398 1.33 -10.17 -3.25
C LEU A 398 0.49 -10.36 -4.51
N CYS A 399 0.74 -9.56 -5.53
CA CYS A 399 0.07 -9.67 -6.83
C CYS A 399 1.05 -10.07 -7.94
N ALA A 400 0.56 -10.73 -8.98
CA ALA A 400 1.32 -10.86 -10.21
C ALA A 400 1.37 -9.50 -10.91
N ILE A 401 2.58 -8.97 -11.11
CA ILE A 401 2.78 -7.61 -11.61
C ILE A 401 3.05 -7.62 -13.11
N ALA A 402 2.32 -6.78 -13.84
CA ALA A 402 2.62 -6.44 -15.23
C ALA A 402 2.93 -4.95 -15.35
N ARG A 403 4.19 -4.62 -15.65
CA ARG A 403 4.66 -3.25 -15.84
C ARG A 403 4.24 -2.74 -17.21
N ASN A 404 3.48 -1.64 -17.23
CA ASN A 404 3.02 -0.99 -18.46
C ASN A 404 3.95 0.17 -18.86
N PHE A 405 5.24 0.03 -18.56
CA PHE A 405 6.29 0.98 -18.89
C PHE A 405 7.58 0.25 -19.27
N GLU A 406 8.58 0.99 -19.78
CA GLU A 406 9.89 0.41 -20.08
C GLU A 406 10.61 -0.02 -18.80
N ALA A 407 10.66 -1.34 -18.57
CA ALA A 407 11.36 -1.98 -17.48
C ALA A 407 11.79 -3.40 -17.90
N PRO A 408 12.83 -3.97 -17.27
CA PRO A 408 13.14 -5.40 -17.40
C PRO A 408 11.95 -6.24 -16.93
N ARG A 409 11.77 -7.41 -17.55
CA ARG A 409 10.68 -8.35 -17.25
C ARG A 409 11.16 -9.54 -16.45
#